data_AF-A0A959HJV2-F1
#
_entry.id   AF-A0A959HJV2-F1
#
_cell.length_a   1.000
_cell.length_b   1.000
_cell.length_c   1.000
_cell.angle_alpha   90.00
_cell.angle_beta   90.00
_cell.angle_gamma   90.00
#
_symmetry.space_group_name_H-M   'P 1'
#
loop_
_entity.id
_entity.type
_entity.pdbx_description
1 polymer ?
#
loop_
_entity_poly.entity_id
_entity_poly.type
_entity_poly.pdbx_seq_one_letter_code
_entity_poly.pdbx_strand_id
1 'polypeptide(L)'
;MRNFIQRSLTLTVLLLFVSFMTYGQQVEKTLVKSFNLQGSQTVALQMDGPVEVKTWNNNFLRVQMQVTLKEGSEALLKSLVQGGRYNLRFEMDNDAYKVLAPKLGFEVKVGGKLLQDEVSYIVFAPENVTVTTPESRRAEGAEASSSL
;
A
#
# COMPACT_ATOMS: atom_id res chain seq x y z
N MET A 1 -13.06 30.80 50.42
CA MET A 1 -12.99 29.41 49.92
C MET A 1 -13.69 29.19 48.57
N ARG A 2 -14.88 29.75 48.32
CA ARG A 2 -15.64 29.57 47.05
C ARG A 2 -14.90 29.95 45.75
N ASN A 3 -14.13 31.03 45.76
CA ASN A 3 -13.38 31.50 44.58
C ASN A 3 -12.13 30.66 44.27
N PHE A 4 -11.58 29.97 45.27
CA PHE A 4 -10.42 29.08 45.11
C PHE A 4 -10.84 27.76 44.45
N ILE A 5 -12.02 27.24 44.83
CA ILE A 5 -12.63 26.05 44.23
C ILE A 5 -13.07 26.33 42.79
N GLN A 6 -13.66 27.49 42.50
CA GLN A 6 -14.00 27.87 41.12
C GLN A 6 -12.76 28.02 40.23
N ARG A 7 -11.70 28.68 40.71
CA ARG A 7 -10.42 28.79 39.97
C ARG A 7 -9.75 27.44 39.73
N SER A 8 -9.76 26.55 40.73
CA SER A 8 -9.29 25.18 40.61
C SER A 8 -10.09 24.38 39.58
N LEU A 9 -11.42 24.50 39.59
CA LEU A 9 -12.29 23.78 38.66
C LEU A 9 -12.10 24.26 37.22
N THR A 10 -11.94 25.56 37.01
CA THR A 10 -11.66 26.12 35.66
C THR A 10 -10.30 25.65 35.14
N LEU A 11 -9.28 25.57 35.99
CA LEU A 11 -7.95 25.07 35.59
C LEU A 11 -7.99 23.58 35.22
N THR A 12 -8.72 22.76 35.98
CA THR A 12 -8.88 21.32 35.69
C THR A 12 -9.64 21.08 34.39
N VAL A 13 -10.69 21.87 34.11
CA VAL A 13 -11.45 21.78 32.85
C VAL A 13 -10.60 22.23 31.65
N LEU A 14 -9.76 23.25 31.80
CA LEU A 14 -8.84 23.69 30.75
C LEU A 14 -7.75 22.64 30.47
N LEU A 15 -7.23 21.97 31.50
CA LEU A 15 -6.21 20.92 31.37
C LEU A 15 -6.74 19.67 30.67
N LEU A 16 -8.02 19.31 30.89
CA LEU A 16 -8.68 18.18 30.22
C LEU A 16 -8.92 18.40 28.72
N PHE A 17 -9.00 19.65 28.26
CA PHE A 17 -9.27 19.97 26.85
C PHE A 17 -8.04 19.79 25.95
N VAL A 18 -6.82 19.84 26.51
CA VAL A 18 -5.56 19.76 25.74
C VAL A 18 -5.19 18.30 25.40
N SER A 19 -5.72 17.33 26.15
CA SER A 19 -5.37 15.90 26.04
C SER A 19 -5.86 15.22 24.75
N PHE A 20 -6.79 15.82 24.01
CA PHE A 20 -7.45 15.18 22.87
C PHE A 20 -6.79 15.46 21.50
N MET A 21 -5.72 16.28 21.45
CA MET A 21 -5.17 16.79 20.19
C MET A 21 -3.94 16.02 19.65
N THR A 22 -3.65 14.80 20.14
CA THR A 22 -2.49 14.01 19.70
C THR A 22 -2.86 12.80 18.84
N TYR A 23 -3.71 13.01 17.83
CA TYR A 23 -3.76 12.07 16.71
C TYR A 23 -2.79 12.57 15.63
N GLY A 24 -1.67 11.88 15.47
CA GLY A 24 -0.80 12.10 14.32
C GLY A 24 -1.62 11.94 13.04
N GLN A 25 -1.54 12.91 12.13
CA GLN A 25 -2.24 12.83 10.85
C GLN A 25 -1.59 11.74 9.99
N GLN A 26 -2.16 10.54 10.05
CA GLN A 26 -1.89 9.49 9.07
C GLN A 26 -2.44 9.95 7.72
N VAL A 27 -1.59 9.92 6.69
CA VAL A 27 -1.94 10.39 5.35
C VAL A 27 -2.08 9.18 4.45
N GLU A 28 -3.23 9.07 3.77
CA GLU A 28 -3.54 7.93 2.93
C GLU A 28 -3.89 8.35 1.50
N LYS A 29 -3.55 7.49 0.54
CA LYS A 29 -3.93 7.68 -0.86
C LYS A 29 -4.10 6.37 -1.60
N THR A 30 -5.21 6.27 -2.32
CA THR A 30 -5.45 5.18 -3.27
C THR A 30 -4.94 5.57 -4.65
N LEU A 31 -4.12 4.72 -5.25
CA LEU A 31 -3.64 4.83 -6.61
C LEU A 31 -4.24 3.71 -7.45
N VAL A 32 -4.67 4.02 -8.66
CA VAL A 32 -5.28 3.03 -9.56
C VAL A 32 -4.48 2.99 -10.85
N LYS A 33 -4.06 1.79 -11.25
CA LYS A 33 -3.41 1.56 -12.53
C LYS A 33 -4.06 0.41 -13.27
N SER A 34 -4.38 0.66 -14.54
CA SER A 34 -4.91 -0.35 -15.45
C SER A 34 -3.82 -0.80 -16.42
N PHE A 35 -3.78 -2.09 -16.72
CA PHE A 35 -2.86 -2.72 -17.64
C PHE A 35 -3.64 -3.51 -18.69
N ASN A 36 -3.37 -3.21 -19.96
CA ASN A 36 -3.91 -4.00 -21.05
C ASN A 36 -3.11 -5.31 -21.15
N LEU A 37 -3.81 -6.43 -21.11
CA LEU A 37 -3.22 -7.77 -21.08
C LEU A 37 -2.74 -8.25 -22.45
N GLN A 38 -3.03 -7.51 -23.54
CA GLN A 38 -2.60 -7.81 -24.91
C GLN A 38 -2.89 -9.26 -25.36
N GLY A 39 -3.91 -9.91 -24.78
CA GLY A 39 -4.29 -11.28 -25.08
C GLY A 39 -3.65 -12.37 -24.21
N SER A 40 -2.79 -12.02 -23.24
CA SER A 40 -2.26 -13.02 -22.30
C SER A 40 -3.24 -13.41 -21.21
N GLN A 41 -3.17 -14.69 -20.89
CA GLN A 41 -4.01 -15.37 -19.89
C GLN A 41 -3.25 -15.60 -18.57
N THR A 42 -2.00 -15.15 -18.46
CA THR A 42 -1.17 -15.39 -17.27
C THR A 42 -0.43 -14.14 -16.83
N VAL A 43 -0.65 -13.76 -15.58
CA VAL A 43 0.00 -12.60 -14.94
C VAL A 43 0.66 -13.02 -13.64
N ALA A 44 1.96 -12.78 -13.53
CA ALA A 44 2.71 -12.93 -12.30
C ALA A 44 2.80 -11.58 -11.56
N LEU A 45 2.34 -11.57 -10.31
CA LEU A 45 2.48 -10.42 -9.43
C LEU A 45 3.83 -10.51 -8.70
N GLN A 46 4.65 -9.49 -8.84
CA GLN A 46 5.97 -9.37 -8.19
C GLN A 46 6.02 -8.04 -7.44
N MET A 47 5.21 -7.97 -6.38
CA MET A 47 5.09 -6.80 -5.52
C MET A 47 5.21 -7.26 -4.07
N ASP A 48 5.92 -6.47 -3.27
CA ASP A 48 6.05 -6.73 -1.84
C ASP A 48 4.88 -6.07 -1.11
N GLY A 49 4.21 -6.86 -0.27
CA GLY A 49 3.05 -6.43 0.53
C GLY A 49 1.84 -7.36 0.38
N PRO A 50 0.79 -7.13 1.17
CA PRO A 50 -0.45 -7.90 1.09
C PRO A 50 -1.18 -7.63 -0.22
N VAL A 51 -1.57 -8.70 -0.91
CA VAL A 51 -2.27 -8.65 -2.21
C VAL A 51 -3.59 -9.41 -2.10
N GLU A 52 -4.70 -8.71 -2.35
CA GLU A 52 -6.01 -9.32 -2.54
C GLU A 52 -6.31 -9.43 -4.04
N VAL A 53 -6.67 -10.62 -4.53
CA VAL A 53 -7.06 -10.81 -5.94
C VAL A 53 -8.58 -10.95 -6.03
N LYS A 54 -9.20 -10.13 -6.87
CA LYS A 54 -10.64 -10.15 -7.17
C LYS A 54 -10.85 -10.41 -8.65
N THR A 55 -11.83 -11.25 -8.95
CA THR A 55 -12.25 -11.47 -10.33
C THR A 55 -13.28 -10.42 -10.74
N TRP A 56 -13.23 -9.95 -11.98
CA TRP A 56 -14.20 -9.00 -12.51
C TRP A 56 -14.46 -9.16 -14.00
N ASN A 57 -15.60 -8.67 -14.47
CA ASN A 57 -16.00 -8.73 -15.87
C ASN A 57 -15.41 -7.53 -16.64
N ASN A 58 -14.13 -7.62 -17.00
CA ASN A 58 -13.44 -6.65 -17.86
C ASN A 58 -12.31 -7.32 -18.65
N ASN A 59 -11.71 -6.62 -19.63
CA ASN A 59 -10.65 -7.15 -20.49
C ASN A 59 -9.23 -6.65 -20.14
N PHE A 60 -9.10 -5.90 -19.06
CA PHE A 60 -7.83 -5.38 -18.56
C PHE A 60 -7.64 -5.74 -17.10
N LEU A 61 -6.38 -5.77 -16.67
CA LEU A 61 -6.02 -5.92 -15.27
C LEU A 61 -6.06 -4.55 -14.60
N ARG A 62 -6.70 -4.42 -13.44
CA ARG A 62 -6.63 -3.20 -12.64
C ARG A 62 -5.98 -3.49 -11.31
N VAL A 63 -5.00 -2.68 -10.93
CA VAL A 63 -4.36 -2.72 -9.62
C VAL A 63 -4.73 -1.45 -8.88
N GLN A 64 -5.38 -1.61 -7.74
CA GLN A 64 -5.54 -0.56 -6.73
C GLN A 64 -4.44 -0.74 -5.70
N MET A 65 -3.67 0.31 -5.47
CA MET A 65 -2.63 0.37 -4.45
C MET A 65 -3.09 1.37 -3.38
N GLN A 66 -3.22 0.92 -2.14
CA GLN A 66 -3.43 1.80 -1.00
C GLN A 66 -2.06 2.11 -0.40
N VAL A 67 -1.76 3.40 -0.25
CA VAL A 67 -0.51 3.88 0.36
C VAL A 67 -0.85 4.67 1.61
N THR A 68 -0.18 4.33 2.70
CA THR A 68 -0.35 4.98 4.00
C THR A 68 1.01 5.47 4.50
N LEU A 69 1.12 6.77 4.83
CA LEU A 69 2.29 7.33 5.50
C LEU A 69 2.02 7.44 7.00
N LYS A 70 2.88 6.80 7.82
CA LYS A 70 2.81 6.90 9.29
C LYS A 70 3.19 8.28 9.81
N GLU A 71 4.22 8.87 9.18
CA GLU A 71 4.67 10.24 9.42
C GLU A 71 4.80 10.95 8.08
N GLY A 72 4.13 12.09 7.92
CA GLY A 72 4.25 12.86 6.69
C GLY A 72 3.11 13.85 6.47
N SER A 73 3.12 14.49 5.32
CA SER A 73 2.05 15.38 4.86
C SER A 73 1.50 14.89 3.53
N GLU A 74 0.28 15.30 3.19
CA GLU A 74 -0.30 15.04 1.88
C GLU A 74 0.58 15.57 0.73
N ALA A 75 1.23 16.72 0.95
CA ALA A 75 2.19 17.27 0.00
C ALA A 75 3.38 16.32 -0.24
N LEU A 76 3.94 15.72 0.82
CA LEU A 76 5.01 14.73 0.69
C LEU A 76 4.52 13.50 -0.08
N LEU A 77 3.36 12.93 0.29
CA LEU A 77 2.80 11.78 -0.42
C LEU A 77 2.58 12.09 -1.91
N LYS A 78 2.06 13.27 -2.21
CA LYS A 78 1.91 13.75 -3.60
C LYS A 78 3.25 13.84 -4.32
N SER A 79 4.29 14.37 -3.69
CA SER A 79 5.64 14.43 -4.27
C SER A 79 6.24 13.04 -4.50
N LEU A 80 6.05 12.08 -3.58
CA LEU A 80 6.51 10.71 -3.74
C LEU A 80 5.81 9.98 -4.90
N VAL A 81 4.50 10.20 -5.04
CA VAL A 81 3.70 9.72 -6.18
C VAL A 81 4.22 10.33 -7.49
N GLN A 82 4.44 11.64 -7.53
CA GLN A 82 4.96 12.34 -8.72
C GLN A 82 6.38 11.90 -9.08
N GLY A 83 7.24 11.63 -8.09
CA GLY A 83 8.57 11.04 -8.28
C GLY A 83 8.54 9.57 -8.73
N GLY A 84 7.35 8.97 -8.77
CA GLY A 84 7.11 7.63 -9.26
C GLY A 84 7.55 6.53 -8.30
N ARG A 85 7.70 6.80 -6.99
CA ARG A 85 8.02 5.75 -5.99
C ARG A 85 7.01 4.61 -6.06
N TYR A 86 5.73 4.97 -6.18
CA TYR A 86 4.59 4.05 -6.23
C TYR A 86 4.19 3.63 -7.66
N ASN A 87 5.06 3.86 -8.65
CA ASN A 87 4.74 3.47 -10.02
C ASN A 87 4.90 1.96 -10.20
N LEU A 88 3.82 1.32 -10.64
CA LEU A 88 3.85 -0.06 -11.09
C LEU A 88 4.30 -0.14 -12.56
N ARG A 89 5.06 -1.18 -12.91
CA ARG A 89 5.44 -1.51 -14.29
C ARG A 89 4.80 -2.82 -14.73
N PHE A 90 4.60 -2.93 -16.04
CA PHE A 90 4.08 -4.11 -16.69
C PHE A 90 5.08 -4.51 -17.77
N GLU A 91 5.71 -5.66 -17.57
CA GLU A 91 6.80 -6.14 -18.40
C GLU A 91 6.51 -7.59 -18.80
N MET A 92 6.89 -7.97 -20.03
CA MET A 92 6.78 -9.35 -20.49
C MET A 92 8.12 -10.05 -20.21
N ASP A 93 8.07 -11.22 -19.57
CA ASP A 93 9.25 -12.02 -19.31
C ASP A 93 8.89 -13.52 -19.37
N ASN A 94 9.57 -14.26 -20.27
CA ASN A 94 9.39 -15.70 -20.47
C ASN A 94 7.91 -16.13 -20.58
N ASP A 95 7.18 -15.54 -21.54
CA ASP A 95 5.76 -15.79 -21.85
C ASP A 95 4.73 -15.42 -20.77
N ALA A 96 5.17 -14.90 -19.61
CA ALA A 96 4.29 -14.37 -18.57
C ALA A 96 4.42 -12.85 -18.46
N TYR A 97 3.30 -12.16 -18.25
CA TYR A 97 3.35 -10.74 -17.91
C TYR A 97 3.59 -10.56 -16.42
N LYS A 98 4.45 -9.61 -16.08
CA LYS A 98 4.85 -9.30 -14.70
C LYS A 98 4.38 -7.90 -14.31
N VAL A 99 3.70 -7.81 -13.17
CA VAL A 99 3.42 -6.53 -12.51
C VAL A 99 4.46 -6.30 -11.42
N LEU A 100 5.23 -5.22 -11.55
CA LEU A 100 6.40 -4.91 -10.73
C LEU A 100 6.24 -3.56 -10.02
N ALA A 101 6.77 -3.44 -8.80
CA ALA A 101 6.89 -2.16 -8.08
C ALA A 101 8.37 -1.80 -7.84
N PRO A 102 9.14 -1.46 -8.89
CA PRO A 102 10.61 -1.48 -8.84
C PRO A 102 11.22 -0.48 -7.85
N LYS A 103 10.52 0.60 -7.52
CA LYS A 103 11.03 1.66 -6.64
C LYS A 103 10.62 1.51 -5.17
N LEU A 104 9.72 0.59 -4.85
CA LEU A 104 9.22 0.40 -3.49
C LEU A 104 10.22 -0.32 -2.58
N GLY A 105 11.02 -1.24 -3.13
CA GLY A 105 12.04 -1.98 -2.37
C GLY A 105 13.24 -1.14 -1.92
N PHE A 106 13.36 0.12 -2.36
CA PHE A 106 14.45 1.00 -1.95
C PHE A 106 14.09 1.81 -0.70
N GLU A 107 15.01 1.83 0.26
CA GLU A 107 14.95 2.75 1.38
C GLU A 107 15.11 4.19 0.90
N VAL A 108 14.24 5.08 1.41
CA VAL A 108 14.26 6.51 1.09
C VAL A 108 14.27 7.28 2.40
N LYS A 109 15.08 8.34 2.47
CA LYS A 109 15.10 9.28 3.59
C LYS A 109 14.44 10.59 3.19
N VAL A 110 13.58 11.12 4.06
CA VAL A 110 12.94 12.43 3.89
C VAL A 110 13.25 13.26 5.14
N GLY A 111 13.93 14.39 4.96
CA GLY A 111 14.36 15.24 6.09
C GLY A 111 15.28 14.52 7.08
N GLY A 112 16.10 13.58 6.62
CA GLY A 112 17.04 12.81 7.45
C GLY A 112 16.42 11.59 8.17
N LYS A 113 15.09 11.45 8.19
CA LYS A 113 14.39 10.27 8.72
C LYS A 113 14.10 9.26 7.63
N LEU A 114 14.09 7.97 7.98
CA LEU A 114 13.60 6.92 7.07
C LEU A 114 12.11 7.11 6.81
N LEU A 115 11.71 7.00 5.54
CA LEU A 115 10.30 7.00 5.14
C LEU A 115 9.63 5.74 5.68
N GLN A 116 8.53 5.91 6.41
CA GLN A 116 7.70 4.82 6.91
C GLN A 116 6.37 4.83 6.16
N ASP A 117 6.33 4.09 5.06
CA ASP A 117 5.14 3.87 4.25
C ASP A 117 4.68 2.41 4.32
N GLU A 118 3.36 2.22 4.34
CA GLU A 118 2.71 0.91 4.22
C GLU A 118 1.92 0.88 2.92
N VAL A 119 2.04 -0.23 2.19
CA VAL A 119 1.41 -0.41 0.88
C VAL A 119 0.65 -1.73 0.84
N SER A 120 -0.59 -1.69 0.38
CA SER A 120 -1.40 -2.87 0.11
C SER A 120 -2.04 -2.80 -1.27
N TYR A 121 -2.43 -3.96 -1.81
CA TYR A 121 -2.91 -4.08 -3.19
C TYR A 121 -4.23 -4.82 -3.28
N ILE A 122 -5.11 -4.34 -4.16
CA ILE A 122 -6.27 -5.08 -4.65
C ILE A 122 -6.12 -5.19 -6.17
N VAL A 123 -6.03 -6.42 -6.66
CA VAL A 123 -5.86 -6.73 -8.08
C VAL A 123 -7.17 -7.27 -8.63
N PHE A 124 -7.75 -6.54 -9.57
CA PHE A 124 -8.93 -6.96 -10.32
C PHE A 124 -8.48 -7.61 -11.63
N ALA A 125 -8.64 -8.92 -11.70
CA ALA A 125 -8.25 -9.74 -12.84
C ALA A 125 -9.48 -10.26 -13.60
N PRO A 126 -9.46 -10.26 -14.94
CA PRO A 126 -10.50 -10.90 -15.75
C PRO A 126 -10.67 -12.39 -15.41
N GLU A 127 -11.87 -12.94 -15.62
CA GLU A 127 -12.20 -14.35 -15.35
C GLU A 127 -11.28 -15.34 -16.09
N ASN A 128 -10.77 -14.96 -17.26
CA ASN A 128 -9.93 -15.78 -18.12
C ASN A 128 -8.41 -15.59 -17.88
N VAL A 129 -8.02 -14.99 -16.75
CA VAL A 129 -6.63 -14.66 -16.44
C VAL A 129 -6.20 -15.31 -15.14
N THR A 130 -5.19 -16.17 -15.22
CA THR A 130 -4.55 -16.78 -14.06
C THR A 130 -3.55 -15.80 -13.45
N VAL A 131 -3.74 -15.49 -12.17
CA VAL A 131 -2.87 -14.60 -11.40
C VAL A 131 -2.00 -15.41 -10.45
N THR A 132 -0.68 -15.34 -10.62
CA THR A 132 0.28 -16.02 -9.74
C THR A 132 0.87 -15.02 -8.75
N THR A 133 0.65 -15.22 -7.45
CA THR A 133 1.25 -14.42 -6.39
C THR A 133 2.57 -15.04 -5.89
N PRO A 134 3.45 -14.26 -5.25
CA PRO A 134 4.67 -14.80 -4.62
C PRO A 134 4.36 -15.83 -3.52
N GLU A 135 3.22 -15.69 -2.83
CA GLU A 135 2.75 -16.62 -1.80
C GLU A 135 2.33 -17.98 -2.39
N SER A 136 1.56 -17.96 -3.49
CA SER A 136 1.18 -19.19 -4.22
C SER A 136 2.41 -19.98 -4.70
N ARG A 137 3.49 -19.30 -5.15
CA ARG A 137 4.75 -19.96 -5.53
C ARG A 137 5.49 -20.62 -4.38
N ARG A 138 5.36 -20.11 -3.14
CA ARG A 138 6.00 -20.72 -1.96
C ARG A 138 5.27 -21.98 -1.50
N ALA A 139 3.94 -22.01 -1.65
CA ALA A 139 3.15 -23.20 -1.33
C ALA A 139 3.50 -24.39 -2.25
N GLU A 140 3.66 -24.13 -3.55
CA GLU A 140 4.00 -25.16 -4.55
C GLU A 140 5.43 -25.73 -4.38
N GLY A 141 6.40 -24.90 -3.98
CA GLY A 141 7.78 -25.35 -3.72
C GLY A 141 7.96 -26.12 -2.41
N ALA A 142 7.09 -25.91 -1.43
CA ALA A 142 7.16 -26.59 -0.14
C ALA A 142 6.72 -28.07 -0.23
N GLU A 143 5.74 -28.39 -1.08
CA GLU A 143 5.26 -29.76 -1.27
C GLU A 143 6.25 -30.63 -2.06
N ALA A 144 6.98 -30.03 -3.01
CA ALA A 144 8.02 -30.71 -3.78
C ALA A 144 9.28 -31.07 -2.95
N SER A 145 9.49 -30.39 -1.82
CA SER A 145 10.65 -30.62 -0.93
C SER A 145 10.39 -31.66 0.16
N SER A 146 9.13 -32.04 0.39
CA SER A 146 8.71 -33.02 1.41
C SER A 146 8.61 -34.45 0.86
N SER A 147 8.95 -34.66 -0.41
CA SER A 147 8.83 -35.95 -1.12
C SER A 147 10.18 -36.53 -1.57
N LEU A 148 11.29 -36.01 -1.05
CA LEU A 148 12.64 -36.56 -1.20
C LEU A 148 13.21 -37.04 0.14
#